data_AF-A0A7S0XE04-F1
#
_entry.id   AF-A0A7S0XE04-F1
#
_cell.length_a   1.000
_cell.length_b   1.000
_cell.length_c   1.000
_cell.angle_alpha   90.00
_cell.angle_beta   90.00
_cell.angle_gamma   90.00
#
_symmetry.space_group_name_H-M   'P 1'
#
loop_
_entity.id
_entity.type
_entity.pdbx_description
1 polymer ?
#
loop_
_entity_poly.entity_id
_entity_poly.type
_entity_poly.pdbx_seq_one_letter_code
_entity_poly.pdbx_strand_id
1 'polypeptide(L)'
;SNISFYKSPVTQFILISSGGAERIQKLDEVSRVRDIPIVQLNPLGILNWKYKAEEVLRQSGFDYTIIRPAGLVPTGAIEDRYRFILGQGDRFAGRITRSELAVAIVSILKSINAVNKSFEIKRDESDIINTIATDINYDLKFIYHDNYRFIHGIDPLPKARDPPPPVTPERVKEILSNPQTQAAREREKNF
;
A
#
# COMPACT_ATOMS: atom_id res chain seq x y z
N SER A 1 -19.96 -36.04 16.31
CA SER A 1 -20.18 -35.69 14.89
C SER A 1 -19.83 -34.22 14.70
N ASN A 2 -18.60 -33.92 14.29
CA ASN A 2 -18.13 -32.54 14.10
C ASN A 2 -18.61 -31.99 12.75
N ILE A 3 -19.73 -31.27 12.76
CA ILE A 3 -20.20 -30.47 11.63
C ILE A 3 -19.58 -29.08 11.80
N SER A 4 -18.39 -28.86 11.24
CA SER A 4 -17.84 -27.52 11.01
C SER A 4 -18.21 -27.09 9.59
N PHE A 5 -19.48 -26.75 9.39
CA PHE A 5 -19.94 -26.14 8.16
C PHE A 5 -20.12 -24.65 8.43
N TYR A 6 -19.38 -23.81 7.69
CA TYR A 6 -19.42 -22.34 7.68
C TYR A 6 -18.72 -21.62 8.84
N LYS A 7 -17.39 -21.72 8.90
CA LYS A 7 -16.62 -20.58 9.42
C LYS A 7 -16.46 -19.59 8.26
N SER A 8 -17.06 -18.41 8.35
CA SER A 8 -16.82 -17.34 7.37
C SER A 8 -15.31 -17.15 7.21
N PRO A 9 -14.77 -17.10 5.99
CA PRO A 9 -13.33 -16.98 5.84
C PRO A 9 -12.87 -15.67 6.49
N VAL A 10 -11.82 -15.76 7.28
CA VAL A 10 -11.16 -14.61 7.90
C VAL A 10 -9.72 -14.62 7.44
N THR A 11 -9.14 -13.43 7.31
CA THR A 11 -7.74 -13.32 6.93
C THR A 11 -6.87 -14.10 7.91
N GLN A 12 -6.18 -15.12 7.40
CA GLN A 12 -5.22 -15.92 8.15
C GLN A 12 -3.84 -15.25 8.17
N PHE A 13 -3.50 -14.51 7.13
CA PHE A 13 -2.20 -13.84 7.01
C PHE A 13 -2.35 -12.40 6.51
N ILE A 14 -1.90 -11.43 7.31
CA ILE A 14 -1.78 -10.04 6.88
C ILE A 14 -0.32 -9.72 6.58
N LEU A 15 -0.04 -9.26 5.36
CA LEU A 15 1.27 -8.76 4.97
C LEU A 15 1.23 -7.24 4.85
N ILE A 16 2.09 -6.56 5.62
CA ILE A 16 2.35 -5.13 5.46
C ILE A 16 3.48 -4.95 4.43
N SER A 17 3.09 -4.59 3.21
CA SER A 17 3.98 -4.36 2.08
C SER A 17 4.44 -2.89 2.04
N SER A 18 4.25 -2.18 0.93
CA SER A 18 4.54 -0.75 0.76
C SER A 18 3.76 -0.21 -0.43
N GLY A 19 3.27 1.02 -0.33
CA GLY A 19 2.84 1.77 -1.51
C GLY A 19 3.99 1.82 -2.53
N GLY A 20 3.66 1.58 -3.79
CA GLY A 20 4.60 1.53 -4.92
C GLY A 20 5.18 0.14 -5.22
N ALA A 21 4.91 -0.88 -4.41
CA ALA A 21 5.38 -2.25 -4.63
C ALA A 21 4.81 -2.87 -5.92
N GLU A 22 3.54 -2.62 -6.25
CA GLU A 22 2.95 -3.01 -7.54
C GLU A 22 3.34 -2.04 -8.66
N ARG A 23 3.38 -0.74 -8.37
CA ARG A 23 3.72 0.30 -9.36
C ARG A 23 5.05 0.00 -10.04
N ILE A 24 6.08 -0.35 -9.26
CA ILE A 24 7.42 -0.60 -9.79
C ILE A 24 7.51 -1.82 -10.71
N GLN A 25 6.55 -2.75 -10.63
CA GLN A 25 6.49 -3.91 -11.53
C GLN A 25 5.92 -3.55 -12.91
N LYS A 26 5.27 -2.40 -13.05
CA LYS A 26 4.65 -1.95 -14.30
C LYS A 26 5.53 -0.96 -15.05
N LEU A 27 6.29 -0.14 -14.32
CA LEU A 27 7.11 0.92 -14.89
C LEU A 27 8.32 0.37 -15.65
N ASP A 28 8.63 1.02 -16.76
CA ASP A 28 9.94 0.97 -17.41
C ASP A 28 10.86 2.07 -16.86
N GLU A 29 12.11 2.09 -17.28
CA GLU A 29 13.10 3.08 -16.81
C GLU A 29 12.65 4.52 -17.12
N VAL A 30 12.05 4.75 -18.29
CA VAL A 30 11.60 6.07 -18.75
C VAL A 30 10.45 6.58 -17.90
N SER A 31 9.45 5.74 -17.63
CA SER A 31 8.28 6.13 -16.84
C SER A 31 8.64 6.29 -15.37
N ARG A 32 9.60 5.49 -14.88
CA ARG A 32 10.08 5.55 -13.49
C ARG A 32 10.68 6.90 -13.13
N VAL A 33 11.35 7.58 -14.06
CA VAL A 33 11.95 8.92 -13.83
C VAL A 33 10.94 9.96 -13.36
N ARG A 34 9.65 9.81 -13.68
CA ARG A 34 8.59 10.76 -13.33
C ARG A 34 7.85 10.41 -12.02
N ASP A 35 8.26 9.35 -11.34
CA ASP A 35 7.57 8.84 -10.15
C ASP A 35 8.08 9.49 -8.85
N ILE A 36 7.51 9.09 -7.71
CA ILE A 36 7.95 9.56 -6.40
C ILE A 36 9.37 9.07 -6.07
N PRO A 37 10.12 9.79 -5.21
CA PRO A 37 11.53 9.50 -4.98
C PRO A 37 11.84 8.07 -4.54
N ILE A 38 10.99 7.47 -3.70
CA ILE A 38 11.20 6.08 -3.25
C ILE A 38 11.06 5.07 -4.39
N VAL A 39 10.16 5.30 -5.35
CA VAL A 39 10.01 4.45 -6.55
C VAL A 39 11.19 4.68 -7.49
N GLN A 40 11.65 5.93 -7.64
CA GLN A 40 12.86 6.24 -8.42
C GLN A 40 14.11 5.57 -7.86
N LEU A 41 14.37 5.72 -6.55
CA LEU A 41 15.59 5.24 -5.91
C LEU A 41 15.58 3.72 -5.70
N ASN A 42 14.45 3.16 -5.21
CA ASN A 42 14.28 1.76 -4.84
C ASN A 42 15.55 1.13 -4.23
N PRO A 43 16.02 1.65 -3.08
CA PRO A 43 17.29 1.23 -2.51
C PRO A 43 17.30 -0.29 -2.28
N LEU A 44 18.36 -0.95 -2.74
CA LEU A 44 18.55 -2.40 -2.65
C LEU A 44 17.42 -3.23 -3.29
N GLY A 45 16.59 -2.63 -4.16
CA GLY A 45 15.49 -3.34 -4.78
C GLY A 45 14.31 -3.61 -3.84
N ILE A 46 14.19 -2.90 -2.71
CA ILE A 46 13.27 -3.24 -1.63
C ILE A 46 11.81 -3.37 -2.07
N LEU A 47 11.33 -2.55 -3.00
CA LEU A 47 9.95 -2.62 -3.51
C LEU A 47 9.71 -3.89 -4.35
N ASN A 48 10.73 -4.36 -5.08
CA ASN A 48 10.67 -5.62 -5.81
C ASN A 48 10.61 -6.81 -4.85
N TRP A 49 11.45 -6.81 -3.82
CA TRP A 49 11.45 -7.88 -2.81
C TRP A 49 10.14 -7.93 -2.03
N LYS A 50 9.58 -6.76 -1.67
CA LYS A 50 8.24 -6.69 -1.08
C LYS A 50 7.18 -7.26 -2.01
N TYR A 51 7.18 -6.91 -3.29
CA TYR A 51 6.20 -7.45 -4.24
C TYR A 51 6.36 -8.95 -4.51
N LYS A 52 7.60 -9.46 -4.53
CA LYS A 52 7.84 -10.92 -4.59
C LYS A 52 7.27 -11.63 -3.37
N ALA A 53 7.43 -11.08 -2.17
CA ALA A 53 6.82 -11.62 -0.96
C ALA A 53 5.29 -11.62 -1.04
N GLU A 54 4.69 -10.57 -1.62
CA GLU A 54 3.26 -10.55 -1.91
C GLU A 54 2.84 -11.66 -2.89
N GLU A 55 3.59 -11.89 -3.97
CA GLU A 55 3.30 -12.94 -4.95
C GLU A 55 3.36 -14.34 -4.33
N VAL A 56 4.39 -14.60 -3.51
CA VAL A 56 4.50 -15.86 -2.74
C VAL A 56 3.30 -16.05 -1.81
N LEU A 57 2.89 -15.00 -1.09
CA LEU A 57 1.72 -15.08 -0.22
C LEU A 57 0.43 -15.36 -1.01
N ARG A 58 0.23 -14.71 -2.16
CA ARG A 58 -0.94 -14.97 -3.02
C ARG A 58 -0.98 -16.41 -3.55
N GLN A 59 0.18 -17.02 -3.77
CA GLN A 59 0.32 -18.41 -4.23
C GLN A 59 0.29 -19.45 -3.10
N SER A 60 0.34 -19.02 -1.84
CA SER A 60 0.50 -19.90 -0.68
C SER A 60 -0.73 -20.77 -0.35
N GLY A 61 -1.92 -20.38 -0.83
CA GLY A 61 -3.19 -20.99 -0.45
C GLY A 61 -3.78 -20.50 0.87
N PHE A 62 -3.10 -19.60 1.60
CA PHE A 62 -3.69 -18.94 2.78
C PHE A 62 -4.70 -17.87 2.37
N ASP A 63 -5.75 -17.70 3.18
CA ASP A 63 -6.61 -16.51 3.10
C ASP A 63 -5.79 -15.28 3.54
N TYR A 64 -5.47 -14.38 2.60
CA TYR A 64 -4.54 -13.29 2.85
C TYR A 64 -5.19 -11.91 2.77
N THR A 65 -4.52 -10.93 3.38
CA THR A 65 -4.72 -9.51 3.06
C THR A 65 -3.36 -8.85 2.93
N ILE A 66 -3.15 -8.13 1.82
CA ILE A 66 -1.92 -7.38 1.57
C ILE A 66 -2.25 -5.90 1.67
N ILE A 67 -1.59 -5.23 2.61
CA ILE A 67 -1.78 -3.80 2.87
C ILE A 67 -0.53 -3.06 2.43
N ARG A 68 -0.69 -2.09 1.53
CA ARG A 68 0.38 -1.22 1.02
C ARG A 68 0.22 0.18 1.59
N PRO A 69 0.72 0.45 2.80
CA PRO A 69 0.63 1.79 3.36
C PRO A 69 1.39 2.80 2.49
N ALA A 70 0.85 4.00 2.38
CA ALA A 70 1.57 5.16 1.87
C ALA A 70 2.68 5.58 2.86
N GLY A 71 3.23 6.80 2.73
CA GLY A 71 4.35 7.24 3.55
C GLY A 71 4.07 7.14 5.05
N LEU A 72 4.79 6.27 5.75
CA LEU A 72 4.63 6.07 7.18
C LEU A 72 5.28 7.21 7.97
N VAL A 73 4.50 7.84 8.85
CA VAL A 73 4.99 8.87 9.77
C VAL A 73 4.90 8.43 11.24
N PRO A 74 5.66 9.04 12.17
CA PRO A 74 5.56 8.74 13.60
C PRO A 74 4.14 8.92 14.16
N THR A 75 3.87 8.27 15.29
CA THR A 75 2.62 8.47 16.04
C THR A 75 2.57 9.88 16.63
N GLY A 76 1.41 10.56 16.55
CA GLY A 76 1.23 11.92 17.06
C GLY A 76 1.69 13.03 16.12
N ALA A 77 2.22 12.67 14.94
CA ALA A 77 2.64 13.62 13.91
C ALA A 77 1.47 14.37 13.25
N ILE A 78 0.23 13.87 13.35
CA ILE A 78 -0.95 14.42 12.64
C ILE A 78 -2.17 14.37 13.58
N GLU A 79 -3.16 15.23 13.35
CA GLU A 79 -4.39 15.36 14.16
C GLU A 79 -5.12 14.03 14.43
N ASP A 80 -5.79 13.91 15.57
CA ASP A 80 -6.44 12.66 16.01
C ASP A 80 -7.62 12.21 15.14
N ARG A 81 -8.23 13.11 14.34
CA ARG A 81 -9.34 12.76 13.45
C ARG A 81 -8.82 12.43 12.07
N TYR A 82 -9.10 11.22 11.58
CA TYR A 82 -8.71 10.75 10.26
C TYR A 82 -9.77 9.86 9.63
N ARG A 83 -9.74 9.79 8.30
CA ARG A 83 -10.42 8.77 7.50
C ARG A 83 -9.37 8.01 6.68
N PHE A 84 -9.63 6.74 6.39
CA PHE A 84 -8.81 5.99 5.45
C PHE A 84 -9.31 6.16 4.01
N ILE A 85 -8.37 6.33 3.09
CA ILE A 85 -8.58 6.18 1.66
C ILE A 85 -7.90 4.89 1.26
N LEU A 86 -8.69 3.98 0.68
CA LEU A 86 -8.22 2.72 0.13
C LEU A 86 -8.18 2.79 -1.41
N GLY A 87 -7.25 2.09 -2.04
CA GLY A 87 -7.15 2.01 -3.49
C GLY A 87 -6.47 0.74 -3.96
N GLN A 88 -6.54 0.48 -5.27
CA GLN A 88 -5.83 -0.64 -5.90
C GLN A 88 -5.06 -0.15 -7.12
N GLY A 89 -3.83 -0.64 -7.26
CA GLY A 89 -2.96 -0.37 -8.39
C GLY A 89 -1.83 0.62 -8.11
N ASP A 90 -1.58 0.95 -6.84
CA ASP A 90 -0.64 1.96 -6.36
C ASP A 90 -0.85 3.30 -7.08
N ARG A 91 -2.06 3.85 -7.02
CA ARG A 91 -2.47 5.03 -7.81
C ARG A 91 -2.28 6.36 -7.08
N PHE A 92 -2.12 6.35 -5.76
CA PHE A 92 -1.96 7.58 -4.99
C PHE A 92 -0.66 7.63 -4.19
N ALA A 93 -0.31 8.85 -3.80
CA ALA A 93 0.64 9.16 -2.76
C ALA A 93 -0.10 9.79 -1.57
N GLY A 94 0.49 9.70 -0.40
CA GLY A 94 -0.09 10.23 0.83
C GLY A 94 0.68 9.72 2.04
N ARG A 95 0.09 9.90 3.21
CA ARG A 95 0.70 9.54 4.49
C ARG A 95 -0.25 8.76 5.35
N ILE A 96 0.28 8.07 6.34
CA ILE A 96 -0.47 7.40 7.39
C ILE A 96 0.44 7.26 8.60
N THR A 97 -0.07 7.54 9.80
CA THR A 97 0.72 7.32 11.02
C THR A 97 0.82 5.81 11.32
N ARG A 98 1.87 5.40 12.04
CA ARG A 98 2.00 3.99 12.48
C ARG A 98 0.82 3.54 13.34
N SER A 99 0.30 4.42 14.19
CA SER A 99 -0.87 4.12 15.04
C SER A 99 -2.15 3.99 14.23
N GLU A 100 -2.39 4.87 13.25
CA GLU A 100 -3.52 4.76 12.32
C GLU A 100 -3.48 3.43 11.58
N LEU A 101 -2.32 3.05 11.02
CA LEU A 101 -2.17 1.77 10.35
C LEU A 101 -2.42 0.58 11.29
N ALA A 102 -1.94 0.65 12.55
CA ALA A 102 -2.20 -0.40 13.54
C ALA A 102 -3.70 -0.56 13.82
N VAL A 103 -4.44 0.55 13.96
CA VAL A 103 -5.90 0.54 14.12
C VAL A 103 -6.59 -0.09 12.91
N ALA A 104 -6.17 0.27 11.69
CA ALA A 104 -6.68 -0.34 10.46
C ALA A 104 -6.46 -1.87 10.44
N ILE A 105 -5.26 -2.33 10.78
CA ILE A 105 -4.92 -3.77 10.80
C ILE A 105 -5.82 -4.54 11.77
N VAL A 106 -6.05 -4.01 12.97
CA VAL A 106 -6.92 -4.66 13.98
C VAL A 106 -8.35 -4.81 13.47
N SER A 107 -8.88 -3.79 12.78
CA SER A 107 -10.21 -3.86 12.16
C SER A 107 -10.25 -4.84 10.99
N ILE A 108 -9.20 -4.87 10.16
CA ILE A 108 -9.07 -5.76 8.99
C ILE A 108 -9.02 -7.24 9.40
N LEU A 109 -8.34 -7.58 10.50
CA LEU A 109 -8.22 -8.97 10.99
C LEU A 109 -9.56 -9.66 11.20
N LYS A 110 -10.63 -8.90 11.46
CA LYS A 110 -11.97 -9.41 11.72
C LYS A 110 -12.89 -9.29 10.49
N SER A 111 -12.37 -8.85 9.35
CA SER A 111 -13.15 -8.51 8.18
C SER A 111 -13.16 -9.62 7.14
N ILE A 112 -14.34 -10.20 6.91
CA ILE A 112 -14.60 -11.04 5.73
C ILE A 112 -14.32 -10.28 4.42
N ASN A 113 -14.53 -8.96 4.42
CA ASN A 113 -14.36 -8.11 3.24
C ASN A 113 -12.88 -7.84 2.92
N ALA A 114 -11.92 -8.30 3.72
CA ALA A 114 -10.50 -8.13 3.44
C ALA A 114 -9.84 -9.35 2.79
N VAL A 115 -10.55 -10.50 2.76
CA VAL A 115 -9.99 -11.77 2.32
C VAL A 115 -9.63 -11.73 0.83
N ASN A 116 -8.40 -12.15 0.54
CA ASN A 116 -7.77 -12.26 -0.78
C ASN A 116 -7.76 -10.95 -1.58
N LYS A 117 -7.44 -9.86 -0.87
CA LYS A 117 -7.33 -8.50 -1.43
C LYS A 117 -5.96 -7.90 -1.17
N SER A 118 -5.42 -7.24 -2.19
CA SER A 118 -4.29 -6.32 -2.09
C SER A 118 -4.76 -4.90 -2.34
N PHE A 119 -4.43 -3.97 -1.43
CA PHE A 119 -4.80 -2.56 -1.57
C PHE A 119 -3.77 -1.62 -0.93
N GLU A 120 -3.68 -0.41 -1.47
CA GLU A 120 -2.97 0.69 -0.83
C GLU A 120 -3.88 1.46 0.14
N ILE A 121 -3.28 2.02 1.19
CA ILE A 121 -3.98 2.78 2.24
C ILE A 121 -3.24 4.06 2.55
N LYS A 122 -3.98 5.16 2.69
CA LYS A 122 -3.50 6.42 3.23
C LYS A 122 -4.56 7.06 4.13
N ARG A 123 -4.14 8.05 4.90
CA ARG A 123 -5.01 9.03 5.53
C ARG A 123 -5.61 9.97 4.49
N ASP A 124 -6.86 10.35 4.72
CA ASP A 124 -7.47 11.52 4.11
C ASP A 124 -6.94 12.79 4.77
N GLU A 125 -6.35 13.68 3.98
CA GLU A 125 -5.74 14.94 4.42
C GLU A 125 -6.70 16.14 4.19
N SER A 126 -7.92 15.91 3.71
CA SER A 126 -8.94 16.96 3.56
C SER A 126 -9.58 17.34 4.90
N ASP A 127 -10.15 18.56 5.01
CA ASP A 127 -10.75 19.07 6.26
C ASP A 127 -11.90 18.18 6.77
N ILE A 128 -11.61 17.35 7.77
CA ILE A 128 -12.51 16.35 8.37
C ILE A 128 -13.47 16.99 9.39
N ILE A 129 -13.80 18.27 9.24
CA ILE A 129 -14.59 19.02 10.23
C ILE A 129 -16.00 18.42 10.40
N ASN A 130 -16.52 17.73 9.38
CA ASN A 130 -17.89 17.16 9.37
C ASN A 130 -17.98 15.67 9.02
N THR A 131 -16.87 14.93 8.94
CA THR A 131 -16.90 13.54 8.47
C THR A 131 -16.88 12.58 9.65
N ILE A 132 -17.93 11.77 9.79
CA ILE A 132 -17.96 10.63 10.70
C ILE A 132 -16.84 9.67 10.27
N ALA A 133 -15.97 9.27 11.21
CA ALA A 133 -14.92 8.29 10.96
C ALA A 133 -15.55 7.06 10.31
N THR A 134 -15.18 6.80 9.07
CA THR A 134 -15.78 5.74 8.27
C THR A 134 -15.11 4.43 8.68
N ASP A 135 -15.92 3.43 9.01
CA ASP A 135 -15.42 2.10 9.33
C ASP A 135 -14.72 1.53 8.10
N ILE A 136 -13.43 1.21 8.23
CA ILE A 136 -12.62 0.62 7.16
C ILE A 136 -13.28 -0.66 6.59
N ASN A 137 -14.07 -1.38 7.39
CA ASN A 137 -14.83 -2.56 6.92
C ASN A 137 -15.87 -2.22 5.85
N TYR A 138 -16.42 -1.00 5.89
CA TYR A 138 -17.32 -0.50 4.86
C TYR A 138 -16.54 -0.21 3.57
N ASP A 139 -15.42 0.50 3.67
CA ASP A 139 -14.58 0.84 2.51
C ASP A 139 -14.00 -0.41 1.82
N LEU A 140 -13.68 -1.46 2.60
CA LEU A 140 -13.21 -2.76 2.08
C LEU A 140 -14.20 -3.47 1.14
N LYS A 141 -15.50 -3.12 1.17
CA LYS A 141 -16.49 -3.66 0.22
C LYS A 141 -16.21 -3.20 -1.21
N PHE A 142 -15.53 -2.07 -1.38
CA PHE A 142 -15.20 -1.48 -2.68
C PHE A 142 -13.80 -1.86 -3.18
N ILE A 143 -13.03 -2.59 -2.37
CA ILE A 143 -11.79 -3.23 -2.81
C ILE A 143 -12.15 -4.58 -3.40
N TYR A 144 -11.65 -4.87 -4.59
CA TYR A 144 -11.95 -6.12 -5.26
C TYR A 144 -10.92 -7.19 -4.92
N HIS A 145 -11.39 -8.44 -4.90
CA HIS A 145 -10.54 -9.61 -4.80
C HIS A 145 -9.50 -9.59 -5.93
N ASP A 146 -8.26 -9.98 -5.64
CA ASP A 146 -7.15 -9.85 -6.58
C ASP A 146 -7.40 -10.55 -7.93
N ASN A 147 -8.00 -11.75 -7.90
CA ASN A 147 -8.44 -12.51 -9.08
C ASN A 147 -9.58 -11.87 -9.89
N TYR A 148 -10.33 -10.92 -9.33
CA TYR A 148 -11.49 -10.28 -9.97
C TYR A 148 -11.24 -8.81 -10.31
N ARG A 149 -10.01 -8.31 -10.17
CA ARG A 149 -9.68 -6.91 -10.50
C ARG A 149 -10.06 -6.54 -11.95
N PHE A 150 -9.74 -7.43 -12.90
CA PHE A 150 -9.92 -7.15 -14.33
C PHE A 150 -11.38 -6.97 -14.75
N ILE A 151 -12.31 -7.73 -14.17
CA ILE A 151 -13.75 -7.59 -14.46
C ILE A 151 -14.33 -6.27 -13.94
N HIS A 152 -13.63 -5.61 -13.02
CA HIS A 152 -14.00 -4.32 -12.45
C HIS A 152 -13.17 -3.15 -13.03
N GLY A 153 -12.50 -3.35 -14.17
CA GLY A 153 -11.74 -2.30 -14.85
C GLY A 153 -10.44 -1.89 -14.15
N ILE A 154 -9.92 -2.75 -13.27
CA ILE A 154 -8.60 -2.59 -12.63
C ILE A 154 -7.64 -3.56 -13.30
N ASP A 155 -6.46 -3.08 -13.67
CA ASP A 155 -5.43 -3.93 -14.27
C ASP A 155 -5.19 -5.18 -13.40
N PRO A 156 -4.99 -6.35 -14.05
CA PRO A 156 -4.54 -7.53 -13.33
C PRO A 156 -3.21 -7.24 -12.62
N LEU A 157 -2.94 -8.03 -11.56
CA LEU A 157 -1.66 -7.95 -10.88
C LEU A 157 -0.52 -8.27 -11.86
N PRO A 158 0.51 -7.41 -11.95
CA PRO A 158 1.68 -7.69 -12.77
C PRO A 158 2.47 -8.89 -12.21
N LYS A 159 3.27 -9.53 -13.04
CA LYS A 159 4.25 -10.52 -12.56
C LYS A 159 5.36 -9.82 -11.78
N ALA A 160 5.85 -10.45 -10.73
CA ALA A 160 7.01 -9.93 -10.02
C ALA A 160 8.25 -9.92 -10.94
N ARG A 161 9.03 -8.84 -10.87
CA ARG A 161 10.29 -8.64 -11.59
C ARG A 161 11.46 -8.64 -10.60
N ASP A 162 12.61 -9.10 -11.07
CA ASP A 162 13.86 -8.93 -10.36
C ASP A 162 14.18 -7.45 -10.12
N PRO A 163 14.84 -7.12 -8.99
CA PRO A 163 15.26 -5.76 -8.75
C PRO A 163 16.24 -5.31 -9.85
N PRO A 164 16.07 -4.10 -10.41
CA PRO A 164 17.02 -3.56 -11.36
C PRO A 164 18.36 -3.28 -10.68
N PRO A 165 19.44 -3.08 -11.45
CA PRO A 165 20.72 -2.62 -10.92
C PRO A 165 20.54 -1.37 -10.04
N PRO A 166 21.39 -1.19 -9.00
CA PRO A 166 21.37 0.02 -8.20
C PRO A 166 21.51 1.29 -9.05
N VAL A 167 20.80 2.33 -8.66
CA VAL A 167 20.89 3.65 -9.30
C VAL A 167 22.31 4.21 -9.10
N THR A 168 22.89 4.81 -10.14
CA THR A 168 24.24 5.38 -10.07
C THR A 168 24.31 6.53 -9.05
N PRO A 169 25.47 6.78 -8.41
CA PRO A 169 25.63 7.88 -7.47
C PRO A 169 25.24 9.26 -8.04
N GLU A 170 25.54 9.49 -9.31
CA GLU A 170 25.20 10.74 -10.02
C GLU A 170 23.68 10.91 -10.10
N ARG A 171 22.98 9.83 -10.47
CA ARG A 171 21.53 9.84 -10.58
C ARG A 171 20.86 9.94 -9.21
N VAL A 172 21.42 9.33 -8.17
CA VAL A 172 20.95 9.51 -6.79
C VAL A 172 21.03 10.99 -6.40
N LYS A 173 22.16 11.65 -6.67
CA LYS A 173 22.34 13.09 -6.40
C LYS A 173 21.32 13.94 -7.15
N GLU A 174 21.08 13.63 -8.42
CA GLU A 174 20.07 14.32 -9.24
C GLU A 174 18.67 14.19 -8.63
N ILE A 175 18.23 12.96 -8.32
CA ILE A 175 16.90 12.69 -7.74
C ILE A 175 16.73 13.43 -6.41
N LEU A 176 17.75 13.40 -5.54
CA LEU A 176 17.71 14.06 -4.23
C LEU A 176 17.77 15.58 -4.32
N SER A 177 18.34 16.14 -5.38
CA SER A 177 18.39 17.57 -5.64
C SER A 177 17.12 18.13 -6.27
N ASN A 178 16.23 17.28 -6.78
CA ASN A 178 14.97 17.70 -7.38
C ASN A 178 14.10 18.47 -6.35
N PRO A 179 13.57 19.67 -6.69
CA PRO A 179 12.72 20.46 -5.79
C PRO A 179 11.53 19.69 -5.22
N GLN A 180 10.93 18.78 -5.99
CA GLN A 180 9.81 17.94 -5.54
C GLN A 180 10.26 16.96 -4.45
N THR A 181 11.44 16.36 -4.61
CA THR A 181 12.04 15.48 -3.61
C THR A 181 12.39 16.26 -2.34
N GLN A 182 12.95 17.45 -2.48
CA GLN A 182 13.27 18.33 -1.35
C GLN A 182 12.00 18.72 -0.59
N ALA A 183 10.96 19.17 -1.30
CA ALA A 183 9.67 19.50 -0.69
C ALA A 183 9.00 18.29 -0.04
N ALA A 184 9.17 17.08 -0.57
CA ALA A 184 8.68 15.86 0.07
C ALA A 184 9.42 15.57 1.39
N ARG A 185 10.76 15.71 1.41
CA ARG A 185 11.60 15.52 2.60
C ARG A 185 11.39 16.60 3.65
N GLU A 186 11.20 17.85 3.26
CA GLU A 186 10.86 18.95 4.18
C GLU A 186 9.52 18.72 4.84
N ARG A 187 8.52 18.30 4.05
CA ARG A 187 7.24 17.88 4.60
C ARG A 187 7.37 16.67 5.52
N GLU A 188 8.38 15.80 5.40
CA GLU A 188 8.62 14.71 6.36
C GLU A 188 9.29 15.19 7.66
N LYS A 189 10.12 16.24 7.60
CA LYS A 189 10.85 16.79 8.76
C LYS A 189 10.03 17.69 9.67
N ASN A 190 8.97 18.29 9.15
CA ASN A 190 8.12 19.23 9.90
C ASN A 190 7.06 18.54 10.79
N PHE A 191 7.23 17.25 11.06
CA PHE A 191 6.39 16.42 11.92
C PHE A 191 7.26 15.44 12.73
#